data_AF-A0A7X9FQR6-F1
#
_entry.id   AF-A0A7X9FQR6-F1
#
_cell.length_a   1.000
_cell.length_b   1.000
_cell.length_c   1.000
_cell.angle_alpha   90.00
_cell.angle_beta   90.00
_cell.angle_gamma   90.00
#
_symmetry.space_group_name_H-M   'P 1'
#
loop_
_entity.id
_entity.type
_entity.pdbx_description
1 polymer ?
#
loop_
_entity_poly.entity_id
_entity_poly.type
_entity_poly.pdbx_seq_one_letter_code
_entity_poly.pdbx_strand_id
1 'polypeptide(L)'
;MNKRSLSFLKLVVKCSFIFLCGCTQIDSHHNSIESFTSLDFSPPEVKSFFLSNGLKVYLLEDNELPLVSGALYIPGGSLWENALERGSTSAMGYMLRHGGAGARDPKTLDRDLEKLAATVSSSFGSEYGVISFSCLSADLETVSDIVADIVLKPKFDVARLDLLKLKSLEEIKRRKDDPVTVASLSFRQLLFGASPYGLPVVSEDIKRITREKLIERYKTLLSPNKAIMAVTGNVDEGRLKALLEEKLAIWNSKSVKILNPPEAPKLGNPGIFFI
;
A
#
# COMPACT_ATOMS: atom_id res chain seq x y z
N MET A 1 -1.73 -80.50 -30.27
CA MET A 1 -1.42 -80.87 -28.86
C MET A 1 -1.04 -79.59 -28.13
N ASN A 2 -1.68 -79.14 -27.05
CA ASN A 2 -1.92 -79.90 -25.83
C ASN A 2 -3.17 -79.39 -25.08
N LYS A 3 -4.15 -80.28 -24.85
CA LYS A 3 -5.41 -80.01 -24.11
C LYS A 3 -5.21 -79.62 -22.63
N ARG A 4 -3.97 -79.57 -22.13
CA ARG A 4 -3.61 -79.15 -20.76
C ARG A 4 -3.36 -77.64 -20.59
N SER A 5 -3.11 -76.88 -21.66
CA SER A 5 -2.90 -75.42 -21.59
C SER A 5 -4.22 -74.63 -21.46
N LEU A 6 -5.31 -75.12 -22.05
CA LEU A 6 -6.62 -74.47 -21.97
C LEU A 6 -7.32 -74.60 -20.61
N SER A 7 -6.92 -75.57 -19.77
CA SER A 7 -7.46 -75.77 -18.43
C SER A 7 -6.90 -74.75 -17.43
N PHE A 8 -5.65 -74.32 -17.60
CA PHE A 8 -5.03 -73.30 -16.75
C PHE A 8 -5.57 -71.90 -17.05
N LEU A 9 -5.85 -71.60 -18.33
CA LEU A 9 -6.40 -70.31 -18.74
C LEU A 9 -7.85 -70.09 -18.24
N LYS A 10 -8.63 -71.16 -18.07
CA LYS A 10 -9.98 -71.08 -17.49
C LYS A 10 -10.00 -70.94 -15.97
N LEU A 11 -8.91 -71.26 -15.26
CA LEU A 11 -8.81 -71.11 -13.81
C LEU A 11 -8.37 -69.69 -13.41
N VAL A 12 -7.49 -69.05 -14.19
CA VAL A 12 -7.06 -67.66 -13.93
C VAL A 12 -8.17 -66.65 -14.23
N VAL A 13 -9.00 -66.88 -15.25
CA VAL A 13 -10.13 -65.99 -15.57
C VAL A 13 -11.27 -66.08 -14.54
N LYS A 14 -11.37 -67.18 -13.77
CA LYS A 14 -12.38 -67.35 -12.72
C LYS A 14 -11.98 -66.74 -11.37
N CYS A 15 -10.69 -66.44 -11.14
CA CYS A 15 -10.24 -65.69 -9.94
C CYS A 15 -10.27 -64.17 -10.12
N SER A 16 -10.34 -63.64 -11.34
CA SER A 16 -10.51 -62.20 -11.57
C SER A 16 -11.97 -61.71 -11.47
N PHE A 17 -12.93 -62.61 -11.24
CA PHE A 17 -14.35 -62.25 -11.12
C PHE A 17 -14.86 -62.19 -9.66
N ILE A 18 -13.98 -62.35 -8.66
CA ILE A 18 -14.31 -62.27 -7.21
C ILE A 18 -13.54 -61.11 -6.55
N PHE A 19 -13.45 -59.99 -7.26
CA PHE A 19 -13.06 -58.68 -6.69
C PHE A 19 -13.97 -57.57 -7.24
N LEU A 20 -15.26 -57.91 -7.37
CA LEU A 20 -16.35 -57.00 -7.76
C LEU A 20 -17.48 -57.14 -6.74
N CYS A 21 -17.24 -56.73 -5.50
CA CYS A 21 -18.29 -56.28 -4.58
C CYS A 21 -17.63 -55.78 -3.29
N GLY A 22 -17.13 -54.56 -3.35
CA GLY A 22 -16.54 -53.88 -2.20
C GLY A 22 -16.51 -52.36 -2.37
N CYS A 23 -17.38 -51.80 -3.22
CA CYS A 23 -17.77 -50.41 -3.10
C CYS A 23 -18.90 -50.36 -2.07
N THR A 24 -18.58 -50.60 -0.80
CA THR A 24 -19.41 -50.09 0.29
C THR A 24 -19.42 -48.58 0.14
N GLN A 25 -20.63 -48.05 0.02
CA GLN A 25 -20.93 -46.62 -0.07
C GLN A 25 -20.00 -45.83 0.85
N ILE A 26 -19.22 -44.94 0.27
CA ILE A 26 -18.81 -43.75 1.00
C ILE A 26 -20.14 -43.05 1.25
N ASP A 27 -20.67 -43.16 2.47
CA ASP A 27 -21.81 -42.37 2.89
C ASP A 27 -21.47 -40.91 2.61
N SER A 28 -22.14 -40.34 1.63
CA SER A 28 -22.03 -38.95 1.24
C SER A 28 -22.70 -38.08 2.31
N HIS A 29 -22.14 -38.05 3.52
CA HIS A 29 -22.51 -37.11 4.58
C HIS A 29 -21.93 -35.70 4.33
N HIS A 30 -21.49 -35.40 3.11
CA HIS A 30 -20.85 -34.13 2.74
C HIS A 30 -21.60 -33.32 1.68
N ASN A 31 -22.91 -33.55 1.50
CA ASN A 31 -23.73 -32.76 0.57
C ASN A 31 -24.91 -32.04 1.23
N SER A 32 -24.82 -31.72 2.52
CA SER A 32 -25.59 -30.63 3.09
C SER A 32 -24.65 -29.46 3.34
N ILE A 33 -24.17 -28.84 2.26
CA ILE A 33 -23.83 -27.42 2.35
C ILE A 33 -25.17 -26.77 2.65
N GLU A 34 -25.41 -26.43 3.92
CA GLU A 34 -26.57 -25.66 4.33
C GLU A 34 -26.68 -24.48 3.36
N SER A 35 -27.80 -24.38 2.64
CA SER A 35 -28.02 -23.25 1.75
C SER A 35 -28.13 -22.02 2.63
N PHE A 36 -27.04 -21.27 2.77
CA PHE A 36 -27.07 -20.02 3.48
C PHE A 36 -28.07 -19.10 2.80
N THR A 37 -28.97 -18.51 3.58
CA THR A 37 -29.82 -17.41 3.11
C THR A 37 -28.92 -16.38 2.45
N SER A 38 -29.25 -15.96 1.23
CA SER A 38 -28.50 -14.92 0.54
C SER A 38 -28.41 -13.69 1.43
N LEU A 39 -27.18 -13.28 1.77
CA LEU A 39 -26.93 -12.07 2.52
C LEU A 39 -27.40 -10.88 1.65
N ASP A 40 -28.47 -10.22 2.06
CA ASP A 40 -28.87 -8.95 1.45
C ASP A 40 -27.98 -7.85 2.00
N PHE A 41 -26.92 -7.54 1.26
CA PHE A 41 -25.97 -6.47 1.59
C PHE A 41 -26.17 -5.31 0.62
N SER A 42 -26.71 -4.21 1.12
CA SER A 42 -26.70 -2.93 0.41
C SER A 42 -25.48 -2.13 0.88
N PRO A 43 -24.51 -1.82 -0.01
CA PRO A 43 -23.39 -0.96 0.34
C PRO A 43 -23.89 0.40 0.84
N PRO A 44 -23.24 0.99 1.86
CA PRO A 44 -23.62 2.32 2.32
C PRO A 44 -23.32 3.37 1.27
N GLU A 45 -24.11 4.45 1.26
CA GLU A 45 -23.93 5.56 0.34
C GLU A 45 -22.74 6.43 0.76
N VAL A 46 -21.80 6.65 -0.16
CA VAL A 46 -20.62 7.50 0.07
C VAL A 46 -20.90 8.91 -0.43
N LYS A 47 -20.85 9.89 0.48
CA LYS A 47 -20.97 11.31 0.14
C LYS A 47 -19.66 11.81 -0.48
N SER A 48 -19.75 12.82 -1.35
CA SER A 48 -18.54 13.46 -1.89
C SER A 48 -18.74 14.96 -2.11
N PHE A 49 -17.69 15.72 -1.87
CA PHE A 49 -17.66 17.17 -2.09
C PHE A 49 -16.25 17.62 -2.51
N PHE A 50 -16.17 18.86 -3.00
CA PHE A 50 -14.90 19.52 -3.31
C PHE A 50 -14.65 20.63 -2.30
N LEU A 51 -13.38 20.80 -1.93
CA LEU A 51 -12.90 22.01 -1.27
C LEU A 51 -12.68 23.12 -2.30
N SER A 52 -12.59 24.37 -1.83
CA SER A 52 -12.33 25.55 -2.66
C SER A 52 -11.04 25.49 -3.49
N ASN A 53 -10.04 24.72 -3.05
CA ASN A 53 -8.78 24.49 -3.77
C ASN A 53 -8.81 23.34 -4.80
N GLY A 54 -9.97 22.68 -4.96
CA GLY A 54 -10.18 21.57 -5.88
C GLY A 54 -9.85 20.18 -5.32
N LEU A 55 -9.48 20.05 -4.05
CA LEU A 55 -9.33 18.74 -3.40
C LEU A 55 -10.67 18.03 -3.34
N LYS A 56 -10.75 16.81 -3.91
CA LYS A 56 -11.94 15.97 -3.82
C LYS A 56 -11.93 15.18 -2.51
N VAL A 57 -13.04 15.24 -1.76
CA VAL A 57 -13.22 14.54 -0.50
C VAL A 57 -14.38 13.55 -0.63
N TYR A 58 -14.16 12.32 -0.18
CA TYR A 58 -15.19 11.31 0.02
C TYR A 58 -15.41 11.11 1.52
N LEU A 59 -16.66 11.00 1.94
CA LEU A 59 -17.05 10.79 3.32
C LEU A 59 -18.01 9.60 3.41
N LEU A 60 -17.66 8.64 4.26
CA LEU A 60 -18.56 7.61 4.75
C LEU A 60 -18.82 7.87 6.25
N GLU A 61 -19.98 8.42 6.58
CA GLU A 61 -20.33 8.69 7.98
C GLU A 61 -20.58 7.37 8.70
N ASP A 62 -19.93 7.17 9.84
CA ASP A 62 -20.08 6.00 10.70
C ASP A 62 -20.02 6.43 12.16
N ASN A 63 -21.16 6.39 12.83
CA ASN A 63 -21.32 6.87 14.20
C ASN A 63 -21.29 5.75 15.25
N GLU A 64 -20.92 4.53 14.88
CA GLU A 64 -20.89 3.38 15.81
C GLU A 64 -19.82 3.54 16.89
N LEU A 65 -18.69 4.16 16.55
CA LEU A 65 -17.57 4.43 17.44
C LEU A 65 -17.20 5.92 17.40
N PRO A 66 -16.70 6.50 18.51
CA PRO A 66 -16.23 7.88 18.55
C PRO A 66 -14.84 8.01 17.90
N LEU A 67 -14.67 7.46 16.70
CA LEU A 67 -13.43 7.41 15.95
C LEU A 67 -13.63 8.04 14.57
N VAL A 68 -12.58 8.68 14.08
CA VAL A 68 -12.50 9.19 12.71
C VAL A 68 -11.18 8.74 12.12
N SER A 69 -11.24 8.17 10.92
CA SER A 69 -10.08 7.77 10.12
C SER A 69 -10.12 8.45 8.77
N GLY A 70 -8.95 8.81 8.26
CA GLY A 70 -8.86 9.40 6.93
C GLY A 70 -7.56 9.07 6.23
N ALA A 71 -7.58 9.19 4.90
CA ALA A 71 -6.43 8.98 4.04
C ALA A 71 -6.44 9.99 2.89
N LEU A 72 -5.34 10.71 2.74
CA LEU A 72 -5.05 11.57 1.61
C LEU A 72 -4.17 10.80 0.62
N TYR A 73 -4.76 10.42 -0.51
CA TYR A 73 -4.09 9.80 -1.64
C TYR A 73 -3.54 10.87 -2.56
N ILE A 74 -2.23 10.83 -2.81
CA ILE A 74 -1.52 11.77 -3.68
C ILE A 74 -0.97 10.96 -4.85
N PRO A 75 -1.47 11.17 -6.08
CA PRO A 75 -0.91 10.50 -7.24
C PRO A 75 0.51 11.01 -7.48
N GLY A 76 1.38 10.11 -7.87
CA GLY A 76 2.81 10.37 -7.85
C GLY A 76 3.52 9.50 -6.81
N GLY A 77 4.62 8.92 -7.23
CA GLY A 77 5.37 7.89 -6.52
C GLY A 77 6.73 7.69 -7.17
N SER A 78 7.40 6.57 -6.86
CA SER A 78 8.76 6.32 -7.34
C SER A 78 8.86 6.03 -8.85
N LEU A 79 7.76 5.75 -9.55
CA LEU A 79 7.80 5.51 -11.00
C LEU A 79 8.30 6.69 -11.83
N TRP A 80 8.12 7.89 -11.29
CA TRP A 80 8.52 9.14 -11.93
C TRP A 80 9.86 9.64 -11.41
N GLU A 81 10.64 8.78 -10.77
CA GLU A 81 12.04 9.03 -10.44
C GLU A 81 12.92 8.79 -11.66
N ASN A 82 13.88 9.69 -11.90
CA ASN A 82 14.97 9.33 -12.79
C ASN A 82 15.96 8.38 -12.08
N ALA A 83 16.88 7.77 -12.84
CA ALA A 83 17.83 6.80 -12.31
C ALA A 83 18.72 7.33 -11.17
N LEU A 84 18.92 8.65 -11.06
CA LEU A 84 19.74 9.29 -10.02
C LEU A 84 18.94 9.65 -8.76
N GLU A 85 17.62 9.50 -8.81
CA GLU A 85 16.67 9.90 -7.76
C GLU A 85 15.98 8.71 -7.08
N ARG A 86 16.35 7.47 -7.42
CA ARG A 86 15.69 6.28 -6.88
C ARG A 86 15.62 6.30 -5.35
N GLY A 87 14.43 6.04 -4.80
CA GLY A 87 14.19 6.02 -3.36
C GLY A 87 14.04 7.40 -2.72
N SER A 88 14.15 8.50 -3.48
CA SER A 88 13.93 9.86 -2.97
C SER A 88 12.47 10.10 -2.60
N THR A 89 11.52 9.52 -3.32
CA THR A 89 10.08 9.67 -3.12
C THR A 89 9.62 8.91 -1.88
N SER A 90 10.09 7.68 -1.69
CA SER A 90 9.82 6.92 -0.46
C SER A 90 10.46 7.60 0.76
N ALA A 91 11.68 8.12 0.63
CA ALA A 91 12.35 8.87 1.70
C ALA A 91 11.62 10.19 2.01
N MET A 92 11.19 10.93 0.99
CA MET A 92 10.35 12.13 1.16
C MET A 92 9.08 11.77 1.92
N GLY A 93 8.37 10.72 1.48
CA GLY A 93 7.15 10.24 2.12
C GLY A 93 7.34 9.93 3.60
N TYR A 94 8.37 9.18 3.95
CA TYR A 94 8.74 8.91 5.35
C TYR A 94 9.00 10.22 6.12
N MET A 95 9.77 11.12 5.52
CA MET A 95 10.16 12.38 6.15
C MET A 95 9.00 13.39 6.31
N LEU A 96 7.91 13.28 5.55
CA LEU A 96 6.70 14.09 5.80
C LEU A 96 6.16 13.87 7.21
N ARG A 97 6.09 12.61 7.66
CA ARG A 97 5.61 12.27 9.01
C ARG A 97 6.72 12.40 10.07
N HIS A 98 7.93 11.94 9.78
CA HIS A 98 8.99 11.81 10.79
C HIS A 98 9.96 12.99 10.85
N GLY A 99 9.93 13.89 9.87
CA GLY A 99 10.84 15.03 9.76
C GLY A 99 10.40 16.29 10.50
N GLY A 100 9.29 16.25 11.24
CA GLY A 100 8.67 17.41 11.87
C GLY A 100 7.85 18.25 10.88
N ALA A 101 6.94 19.06 11.41
CA ALA A 101 5.96 19.80 10.62
C ALA A 101 5.49 21.08 11.34
N GLY A 102 5.32 22.18 10.60
CA GLY A 102 4.92 23.47 11.15
C GLY A 102 5.86 23.91 12.30
N ALA A 103 5.27 24.25 13.45
CA ALA A 103 6.02 24.61 14.65
C ALA A 103 6.67 23.40 15.35
N ARG A 104 6.23 22.16 15.07
CA ARG A 104 6.64 20.95 15.78
C ARG A 104 7.94 20.40 15.21
N ASP A 105 8.95 20.25 16.05
CA ASP A 105 10.09 19.37 15.75
C ASP A 105 9.65 17.89 15.75
N PRO A 106 10.47 16.95 15.25
CA PRO A 106 10.10 15.53 15.19
C PRO A 106 9.62 14.92 16.53
N LYS A 107 10.30 15.22 17.65
CA LYS A 107 9.96 14.64 18.95
C LYS A 107 8.68 15.25 19.51
N THR A 108 8.50 16.55 19.34
CA THR A 108 7.28 17.24 19.74
C THR A 108 6.08 16.71 18.94
N LEU A 109 6.23 16.52 17.62
CA LEU A 109 5.19 15.94 16.78
C LEU A 109 4.79 14.52 17.23
N ASP A 110 5.78 13.66 17.51
CA ASP A 110 5.51 12.30 18.00
C ASP A 110 4.76 12.32 19.35
N ARG A 111 5.25 13.12 20.31
CA ARG A 111 4.63 13.26 21.63
C ARG A 111 3.22 13.82 21.58
N ASP A 112 2.97 14.79 20.70
CA ASP A 112 1.64 15.41 20.58
C ASP A 112 0.61 14.38 20.08
N LEU A 113 1.00 13.55 19.10
CA LEU A 113 0.15 12.46 18.61
C LEU A 113 -0.08 11.36 19.66
N GLU A 114 0.96 10.99 20.42
CA GLU A 114 0.85 10.03 21.52
C GLU A 114 -0.14 10.49 22.60
N LYS A 115 -0.09 11.78 22.98
CA LYS A 115 -1.03 12.35 23.98
C LYS A 115 -2.49 12.28 23.54
N LEU A 116 -2.74 12.38 22.24
CA LEU A 116 -4.07 12.30 21.64
C LEU A 116 -4.49 10.84 21.36
N ALA A 117 -3.62 9.86 21.65
CA ALA A 117 -3.77 8.48 21.20
C ALA A 117 -4.06 8.38 19.69
N ALA A 118 -3.53 9.33 18.91
CA ALA A 118 -3.78 9.46 17.49
C ALA A 118 -2.63 8.85 16.69
N THR A 119 -2.98 8.26 15.55
CA THR A 119 -1.99 7.78 14.58
C THR A 119 -1.99 8.68 13.36
N VAL A 120 -0.80 9.01 12.87
CA VAL A 120 -0.60 9.60 11.55
C VAL A 120 0.56 8.88 10.89
N SER A 121 0.36 8.42 9.66
CA SER A 121 1.38 7.75 8.86
C SER A 121 1.50 8.38 7.48
N SER A 122 2.68 8.26 6.88
CA SER A 122 2.94 8.71 5.52
C SER A 122 3.81 7.68 4.82
N SER A 123 3.37 7.24 3.64
CA SER A 123 4.11 6.28 2.82
C SER A 123 3.92 6.60 1.35
N PHE A 124 4.98 6.47 0.56
CA PHE A 124 4.95 6.74 -0.87
C PHE A 124 5.48 5.52 -1.61
N GLY A 125 4.60 4.92 -2.41
CA GLY A 125 4.88 3.75 -3.23
C GLY A 125 5.28 4.14 -4.65
N SER A 126 5.05 3.23 -5.59
CA SER A 126 5.38 3.41 -7.00
C SER A 126 4.46 4.40 -7.70
N GLU A 127 3.15 4.30 -7.49
CA GLU A 127 2.14 5.05 -8.24
C GLU A 127 1.52 6.22 -7.45
N TYR A 128 1.43 6.08 -6.13
CA TYR A 128 0.84 7.09 -5.26
C TYR A 128 1.51 7.07 -3.88
N GLY A 129 1.32 8.16 -3.15
CA GLY A 129 1.52 8.23 -1.72
C GLY A 129 0.22 8.33 -0.95
N VAL A 130 0.28 7.94 0.31
CA VAL A 130 -0.83 8.04 1.27
C VAL A 130 -0.32 8.69 2.53
N ILE A 131 -1.03 9.73 2.97
CA ILE A 131 -0.94 10.28 4.32
C ILE A 131 -2.25 9.94 5.01
N SER A 132 -2.19 9.10 6.04
CA SER A 132 -3.39 8.64 6.76
C SER A 132 -3.35 9.04 8.22
N PHE A 133 -4.53 9.16 8.82
CA PHE A 133 -4.71 9.42 10.24
C PHE A 133 -5.86 8.61 10.82
N SER A 134 -5.81 8.37 12.13
CA SER A 134 -6.92 7.85 12.92
C SER A 134 -6.86 8.46 14.33
N CYS A 135 -8.00 8.95 14.82
CA CYS A 135 -8.12 9.59 16.13
C CYS A 135 -9.55 9.48 16.70
N LEU A 136 -9.74 9.91 17.94
CA LEU A 136 -11.06 10.12 18.51
C LEU A 136 -11.77 11.30 17.82
N SER A 137 -13.10 11.26 17.72
CA SER A 137 -13.90 12.35 17.12
C SER A 137 -13.76 13.70 17.85
N ALA A 138 -13.44 13.64 19.15
CA ALA A 138 -13.19 14.82 19.97
C ALA A 138 -11.87 15.52 19.58
N ASP A 139 -10.88 14.75 19.12
CA ASP A 139 -9.54 15.24 18.79
C ASP A 139 -9.37 15.57 17.29
N LEU A 140 -10.41 15.34 16.48
CA LEU A 140 -10.37 15.50 15.02
C LEU A 140 -9.83 16.87 14.59
N GLU A 141 -10.21 17.94 15.27
CA GLU A 141 -9.74 19.29 14.96
C GLU A 141 -8.22 19.43 15.15
N THR A 142 -7.71 19.00 16.31
CA THR A 142 -6.27 19.06 16.64
C THR A 142 -5.45 18.13 15.75
N VAL A 143 -5.96 16.93 15.44
CA VAL A 143 -5.27 16.00 14.54
C VAL A 143 -5.29 16.53 13.10
N SER A 144 -6.37 17.19 12.67
CA SER A 144 -6.44 17.84 11.35
C SER A 144 -5.44 18.98 11.22
N ASP A 145 -5.19 19.75 12.29
CA ASP A 145 -4.10 20.74 12.32
C ASP A 145 -2.72 20.08 12.10
N ILE A 146 -2.47 18.94 12.74
CA ILE A 146 -1.21 18.20 12.60
C ILE A 146 -1.07 17.66 11.17
N VAL A 147 -2.13 17.08 10.61
CA VAL A 147 -2.15 16.57 9.23
C VAL A 147 -1.92 17.72 8.24
N ALA A 148 -2.57 18.87 8.45
CA ALA A 148 -2.37 20.05 7.62
C ALA A 148 -0.93 20.57 7.70
N ASP A 149 -0.32 20.63 8.89
CA ASP A 149 1.10 20.99 9.02
C ASP A 149 2.01 19.98 8.29
N ILE A 150 1.73 18.68 8.35
CA ILE A 150 2.50 17.63 7.64
C ILE A 150 2.39 17.82 6.12
N VAL A 151 1.19 18.11 5.62
CA VAL A 151 0.93 18.29 4.18
C VAL A 151 1.50 19.60 3.67
N LEU A 152 1.41 20.69 4.43
CA LEU A 152 1.68 22.05 3.96
C LEU A 152 3.07 22.58 4.35
N LYS A 153 3.56 22.18 5.52
CA LYS A 153 4.76 22.74 6.17
C LYS A 153 5.72 21.66 6.70
N PRO A 154 6.06 20.61 5.92
CA PRO A 154 7.03 19.61 6.37
C PRO A 154 8.43 20.23 6.54
N LYS A 155 9.14 19.88 7.62
CA LYS A 155 10.44 20.47 7.96
C LYS A 155 11.63 19.72 7.36
N PHE A 156 11.45 18.42 7.09
CA PHE A 156 12.51 17.51 6.61
C PHE A 156 13.78 17.62 7.48
N ASP A 157 13.65 17.37 8.78
CA ASP A 157 14.75 17.43 9.74
C ASP A 157 15.98 16.63 9.29
N VAL A 158 17.15 17.26 9.32
CA VAL A 158 18.39 16.67 8.77
C VAL A 158 18.86 15.48 9.61
N ALA A 159 18.78 15.56 10.94
CA ALA A 159 19.20 14.47 11.80
C ALA A 159 18.32 13.22 11.61
N ARG A 160 17.00 13.41 11.43
CA ARG A 160 16.08 12.32 11.08
C ARG A 160 16.37 11.74 9.69
N LEU A 161 16.74 12.58 8.72
CA LEU A 161 17.13 12.11 7.39
C LEU A 161 18.41 11.27 7.44
N ASP A 162 19.42 11.70 8.21
CA ASP A 162 20.67 10.94 8.35
C ASP A 162 20.44 9.58 9.02
N LEU A 163 19.59 9.53 10.05
CA LEU A 163 19.17 8.27 10.66
C LEU A 163 18.43 7.35 9.67
N LEU A 164 17.52 7.91 8.86
CA LEU A 164 16.84 7.16 7.80
C LEU A 164 17.84 6.59 6.79
N LYS A 165 18.83 7.39 6.36
CA LYS A 165 19.87 6.95 5.42
C LYS A 165 20.70 5.83 6.01
N LEU A 166 21.13 5.94 7.28
CA LEU A 166 21.88 4.89 7.97
C LEU A 166 21.07 3.59 8.06
N LYS A 167 19.81 3.66 8.49
CA LYS A 167 18.90 2.50 8.54
C LYS A 167 18.74 1.86 7.16
N SER A 168 18.49 2.67 6.14
CA SER A 168 18.29 2.19 4.75
C SER A 168 19.54 1.51 4.20
N LEU A 169 20.74 2.03 4.50
CA LEU A 169 22.01 1.43 4.08
C LEU A 169 22.22 0.06 4.74
N GLU A 170 21.90 -0.07 6.03
CA GLU A 170 22.01 -1.35 6.74
C GLU A 170 20.97 -2.36 6.24
N GLU A 171 19.74 -1.91 5.96
CA GLU A 171 18.72 -2.74 5.31
C GLU A 171 19.19 -3.24 3.95
N ILE A 172 19.76 -2.38 3.11
CA ILE A 172 20.31 -2.75 1.79
C ILE A 172 21.44 -3.78 1.94
N LYS A 173 22.33 -3.59 2.90
CA LYS A 173 23.45 -4.51 3.16
C LYS A 173 22.95 -5.91 3.53
N ARG A 174 21.94 -5.99 4.40
CA ARG A 174 21.34 -7.24 4.87
C ARG A 174 20.48 -7.97 3.84
N ARG A 175 20.13 -7.34 2.71
CA ARG A 175 19.28 -7.98 1.67
C ARG A 175 19.86 -9.29 1.15
N LYS A 176 21.18 -9.44 1.13
CA LYS A 176 21.87 -10.65 0.67
C LYS A 176 21.77 -11.81 1.66
N ASP A 177 21.44 -11.52 2.92
CA ASP A 177 21.34 -12.52 3.98
C ASP A 177 19.93 -13.14 4.04
N ASP A 178 18.96 -12.57 3.31
CA ASP A 178 17.59 -13.04 3.24
C ASP A 178 17.27 -13.60 1.84
N PRO A 179 17.17 -14.94 1.67
CA PRO A 179 16.90 -15.55 0.37
C PRO A 179 15.54 -15.14 -0.22
N VAL A 180 14.54 -14.80 0.62
CA VAL A 180 13.23 -14.35 0.13
C VAL A 180 13.36 -12.96 -0.51
N THR A 181 14.14 -12.07 0.10
CA THR A 181 14.44 -10.75 -0.46
C THR A 181 15.23 -10.88 -1.76
N VAL A 182 16.26 -11.73 -1.81
CA VAL A 182 17.04 -11.98 -3.04
C VAL A 182 16.14 -12.48 -4.16
N ALA A 183 15.31 -13.51 -3.89
CA ALA A 183 14.39 -14.06 -4.86
C ALA A 183 13.39 -13.03 -5.37
N SER A 184 12.82 -12.21 -4.48
CA SER A 184 11.85 -11.17 -4.84
C SER A 184 12.45 -10.08 -5.73
N LEU A 185 13.69 -9.67 -5.45
CA LEU A 185 14.39 -8.66 -6.25
C LEU A 185 14.75 -9.19 -7.64
N SER A 186 15.31 -10.40 -7.71
CA SER A 186 15.63 -11.03 -8.98
C SER A 186 14.39 -11.31 -9.82
N PHE A 187 13.29 -11.75 -9.19
CA PHE A 187 12.01 -11.93 -9.86
C PHE A 187 11.49 -10.62 -10.46
N ARG A 188 11.51 -9.51 -9.70
CA ARG A 188 11.12 -8.19 -10.22
C ARG A 188 12.02 -7.75 -11.37
N GLN A 189 13.34 -7.98 -11.27
CA GLN A 189 14.27 -7.62 -12.33
C GLN A 189 14.05 -8.46 -13.60
N LEU A 190 13.74 -9.75 -13.48
CA LEU A 190 13.41 -10.62 -14.61
C LEU A 190 12.11 -10.19 -15.30
N LEU A 191 11.09 -9.84 -14.52
CA LEU A 191 9.80 -9.40 -15.06
C LEU A 191 9.89 -8.02 -15.70
N PHE A 192 10.52 -7.06 -15.01
CA PHE A 192 10.43 -5.64 -15.36
C PHE A 192 11.69 -5.08 -16.03
N GLY A 193 12.79 -5.83 -16.05
CA GLY A 193 14.05 -5.40 -16.67
C GLY A 193 14.55 -4.06 -16.13
N ALA A 194 14.87 -3.15 -17.06
CA ALA A 194 15.30 -1.79 -16.75
C ALA A 194 14.15 -0.80 -16.48
N SER A 195 12.90 -1.26 -16.45
CA SER A 195 11.74 -0.43 -16.06
C SER A 195 11.88 0.03 -14.60
N PRO A 196 11.33 1.19 -14.23
CA PRO A 196 11.25 1.65 -12.83
C PRO A 196 10.68 0.61 -11.84
N TYR A 197 9.84 -0.33 -12.29
CA TYR A 197 9.33 -1.43 -11.46
C TYR A 197 10.37 -2.53 -11.14
N GLY A 198 11.40 -2.66 -11.97
CA GLY A 198 12.42 -3.72 -11.88
C GLY A 198 13.71 -3.30 -11.20
N LEU A 199 13.96 -1.98 -11.10
CA LEU A 199 15.21 -1.45 -10.56
C LEU A 199 15.13 -1.28 -9.04
N PRO A 200 15.91 -2.03 -8.24
CA PRO A 200 15.96 -1.82 -6.81
C PRO A 200 16.71 -0.53 -6.46
N VAL A 201 16.34 0.06 -5.31
CA VAL A 201 17.14 1.12 -4.67
C VAL A 201 18.45 0.52 -4.16
N VAL A 202 19.58 1.11 -4.53
CA VAL A 202 20.93 0.70 -4.09
C VAL A 202 21.58 1.72 -3.16
N SER A 203 22.70 1.33 -2.53
CA SER A 203 23.42 2.17 -1.56
C SER A 203 23.81 3.54 -2.14
N GLU A 204 24.19 3.59 -3.41
CA GLU A 204 24.56 4.82 -4.11
C GLU A 204 23.37 5.77 -4.26
N ASP A 205 22.16 5.23 -4.43
CA ASP A 205 20.93 6.02 -4.48
C ASP A 205 20.69 6.70 -3.12
N ILE A 206 20.75 5.93 -2.03
CA ILE A 206 20.56 6.45 -0.67
C ILE A 206 21.59 7.53 -0.33
N LYS A 207 22.86 7.32 -0.68
CA LYS A 207 23.93 8.30 -0.43
C LYS A 207 23.65 9.65 -1.11
N ARG A 208 23.05 9.64 -2.31
CA ARG A 208 22.70 10.83 -3.10
C ARG A 208 21.48 11.60 -2.59
N ILE A 209 20.71 11.04 -1.66
CA ILE A 209 19.54 11.72 -1.09
C ILE A 209 20.02 12.86 -0.19
N THR A 210 19.53 14.07 -0.48
CA THR A 210 19.73 15.27 0.32
C THR A 210 18.37 15.87 0.69
N ARG A 211 18.33 16.70 1.73
CA ARG A 211 17.13 17.38 2.15
C ARG A 211 16.52 18.23 1.03
N GLU A 212 17.37 18.90 0.27
CA GLU A 212 17.00 19.78 -0.83
C GLU A 212 16.25 19.00 -1.92
N LYS A 213 16.74 17.81 -2.29
CA LYS A 213 16.05 16.92 -3.23
C LYS A 213 14.69 16.44 -2.72
N LEU A 214 14.56 16.17 -1.41
CA LEU A 214 13.26 15.82 -0.84
C LEU A 214 12.28 16.98 -0.91
N ILE A 215 12.74 18.21 -0.67
CA ILE A 215 11.93 19.43 -0.78
C ILE A 215 11.53 19.70 -2.23
N GLU A 216 12.43 19.51 -3.19
CA GLU A 216 12.14 19.62 -4.62
C GLU A 216 11.10 18.59 -5.06
N ARG A 217 11.27 17.32 -4.65
CA ARG A 217 10.28 16.26 -4.88
C ARG A 217 8.93 16.61 -4.27
N TYR A 218 8.90 17.05 -3.01
CA TYR A 218 7.69 17.50 -2.34
C TYR A 218 6.97 18.59 -3.13
N LYS A 219 7.70 19.62 -3.58
CA LYS A 219 7.13 20.76 -4.32
C LYS A 219 6.55 20.39 -5.68
N THR A 220 7.06 19.34 -6.31
CA THR A 220 6.64 18.86 -7.64
C THR A 220 5.51 17.85 -7.57
N LEU A 221 5.48 17.02 -6.51
CA LEU A 221 4.54 15.92 -6.36
C LEU A 221 3.25 16.33 -5.64
N LEU A 222 3.35 17.12 -4.58
CA LEU A 222 2.19 17.42 -3.71
C LEU A 222 1.35 18.56 -4.28
N SER A 223 0.12 18.23 -4.67
CA SER A 223 -0.90 19.18 -5.11
C SER A 223 -2.33 18.68 -4.84
N PRO A 224 -3.29 19.56 -4.46
CA PRO A 224 -4.67 19.16 -4.14
C PRO A 224 -5.51 18.71 -5.34
N ASN A 225 -5.25 19.24 -6.54
CA ASN A 225 -6.11 19.06 -7.72
C ASN A 225 -6.18 17.62 -8.27
N LYS A 226 -5.20 16.79 -7.93
CA LYS A 226 -5.14 15.38 -8.30
C LYS A 226 -5.18 14.46 -7.07
N ALA A 227 -5.05 15.03 -5.89
CA ALA A 227 -5.18 14.29 -4.65
C ALA A 227 -6.66 14.00 -4.36
N ILE A 228 -6.89 12.94 -3.60
CA ILE A 228 -8.21 12.53 -3.12
C ILE A 228 -8.09 12.27 -1.63
N MET A 229 -9.00 12.84 -0.86
CA MET A 229 -9.15 12.50 0.55
C MET A 229 -10.36 11.58 0.73
N ALA A 230 -10.19 10.50 1.49
CA ALA A 230 -11.28 9.66 1.95
C ALA A 230 -11.32 9.71 3.47
N VAL A 231 -12.50 9.93 4.05
CA VAL A 231 -12.72 10.00 5.50
C VAL A 231 -13.88 9.09 5.87
N THR A 232 -13.75 8.39 6.98
CA THR A 232 -14.80 7.55 7.55
C THR A 232 -14.86 7.72 9.06
N GLY A 233 -16.04 7.57 9.65
CA GLY A 233 -16.22 7.62 11.11
C GLY A 233 -17.17 8.72 11.58
N ASN A 234 -17.09 9.03 12.87
CA ASN A 234 -18.07 9.82 13.59
C ASN A 234 -17.86 11.34 13.37
N VAL A 235 -18.18 11.78 12.15
CA VAL A 235 -18.15 13.17 11.71
C VAL A 235 -19.17 13.38 10.58
N ASP A 236 -19.95 14.45 10.65
CA ASP A 236 -20.88 14.82 9.58
C ASP A 236 -20.20 15.63 8.47
N GLU A 237 -20.80 15.64 7.27
CA GLU A 237 -20.31 16.39 6.11
C GLU A 237 -20.07 17.87 6.39
N GLY A 238 -20.98 18.54 7.11
CA GLY A 238 -20.90 19.97 7.37
C GLY A 238 -19.69 20.33 8.22
N ARG A 239 -19.52 19.61 9.35
CA ARG A 239 -18.36 19.75 10.23
C ARG A 239 -17.05 19.41 9.53
N LEU A 240 -17.01 18.29 8.79
CA LEU A 240 -15.80 17.88 8.09
C LEU A 240 -15.40 18.89 7.01
N LYS A 241 -16.36 19.33 6.19
CA LYS A 241 -16.10 20.30 5.12
C LYS A 241 -15.59 21.62 5.67
N ALA A 242 -16.22 22.16 6.71
CA ALA A 242 -15.77 23.41 7.34
C ALA A 242 -14.33 23.29 7.87
N LEU A 243 -14.02 22.19 8.56
CA LEU A 243 -12.68 21.93 9.09
C LEU A 243 -11.64 21.81 7.96
N LEU A 244 -11.92 21.02 6.92
CA LEU A 244 -10.98 20.83 5.82
C LEU A 244 -10.81 22.10 4.98
N GLU A 245 -11.85 22.92 4.80
CA GLU A 245 -11.71 24.24 4.18
C GLU A 245 -10.78 25.13 5.00
N GLU A 246 -10.96 25.21 6.31
CA GLU A 246 -10.10 26.03 7.17
C GLU A 246 -8.63 25.60 7.08
N LYS A 247 -8.35 24.29 7.15
CA LYS A 247 -6.98 23.78 7.29
C LYS A 247 -6.27 23.54 5.97
N LEU A 248 -6.98 23.10 4.92
CA LEU A 248 -6.38 22.63 3.67
C LEU A 248 -6.68 23.51 2.45
N ALA A 249 -7.67 24.41 2.47
CA ALA A 249 -7.95 25.28 1.31
C ALA A 249 -6.75 26.13 0.88
N ILE A 250 -5.87 26.48 1.82
CA ILE A 250 -4.62 27.21 1.54
C ILE A 250 -3.59 26.37 0.75
N TRP A 251 -3.80 25.06 0.60
CA TRP A 251 -2.97 24.22 -0.24
C TRP A 251 -3.14 24.64 -1.70
N ASN A 252 -2.14 25.31 -2.26
CA ASN A 252 -2.22 25.81 -3.63
C ASN A 252 -2.13 24.69 -4.67
N SER A 253 -3.08 24.70 -5.61
CA SER A 253 -3.07 23.85 -6.79
C SER A 253 -1.88 24.17 -7.71
N LYS A 254 -1.31 23.13 -8.30
CA LYS A 254 -0.20 23.21 -9.25
C LYS A 254 -0.46 22.20 -10.36
N SER A 255 0.04 22.49 -11.56
CA SER A 255 0.02 21.51 -12.64
C SER A 255 1.04 20.41 -12.35
N VAL A 256 0.58 19.28 -11.80
CA VAL A 256 1.40 18.07 -11.62
C VAL A 256 1.31 17.22 -12.88
N LYS A 257 2.46 16.95 -13.49
CA LYS A 257 2.54 16.05 -14.64
C LYS A 257 2.57 14.61 -14.15
N ILE A 258 1.41 13.95 -14.10
CA ILE A 258 1.32 12.51 -13.90
C ILE A 258 1.67 11.87 -15.26
N LEU A 259 2.83 11.22 -15.36
CA LEU A 259 3.14 10.43 -16.56
C LEU A 259 2.35 9.12 -16.50
N ASN A 260 1.94 8.61 -17.66
CA ASN A 260 1.39 7.27 -17.71
C ASN A 260 2.44 6.27 -17.18
N PRO A 261 2.01 5.21 -16.47
CA PRO A 261 2.93 4.16 -16.07
C PRO A 261 3.65 3.60 -17.31
N PRO A 262 4.93 3.20 -17.19
CA PRO A 262 5.65 2.63 -18.31
C PRO A 262 4.92 1.38 -18.82
N GLU A 263 4.94 1.17 -20.12
CA GLU A 263 4.35 -0.04 -20.71
C GLU A 263 4.95 -1.28 -20.07
N ALA A 264 4.10 -2.29 -19.85
CA ALA A 264 4.56 -3.58 -19.35
C ALA A 264 5.58 -4.14 -20.35
N PRO A 265 6.78 -4.52 -19.89
CA PRO A 265 7.77 -5.09 -20.78
C PRO A 265 7.26 -6.42 -21.34
N LYS A 266 7.75 -6.78 -22.53
CA LYS A 266 7.51 -8.10 -23.10
C LYS A 266 8.15 -9.14 -22.20
N LEU A 267 7.31 -10.00 -21.60
CA LEU A 267 7.78 -11.09 -20.76
C LEU A 267 8.67 -12.03 -21.59
N GLY A 268 9.77 -12.46 -20.98
CA GLY A 268 10.61 -13.51 -21.54
C GLY A 268 9.91 -14.87 -21.57
N ASN A 269 10.61 -15.88 -22.09
CA ASN A 269 10.08 -17.25 -22.09
C ASN A 269 9.89 -17.75 -20.65
N PRO A 270 8.79 -18.48 -20.36
CA PRO A 270 8.61 -19.12 -19.07
C PRO A 270 9.72 -20.16 -18.85
N GLY A 271 10.20 -20.29 -17.62
CA GLY A 271 11.27 -21.21 -17.27
C GLY A 271 11.58 -21.25 -15.78
N ILE A 272 12.46 -22.16 -15.39
CA ILE A 272 13.01 -22.23 -14.04
C ILE A 272 14.29 -21.39 -14.01
N PHE A 273 14.32 -20.40 -13.12
CA PHE A 273 15.46 -19.50 -12.92
C PHE A 273 16.13 -19.85 -11.59
N PHE A 274 17.44 -20.11 -11.62
CA PHE A 274 18.26 -20.28 -10.42
C PHE A 274 18.87 -18.93 -10.07
N ILE A 275 18.74 -18.55 -8.80
CA ILE A 275 19.05 -17.21 -8.27
C ILE A 275 20.08 -17.34 -7.15
#